data_AF-A0A8J1VWP6-F1
#
_entry.id   AF-A0A8J1VWP6-F1
#
_cell.length_a   1.000
_cell.length_b   1.000
_cell.length_c   1.000
_cell.angle_alpha   90.00
_cell.angle_beta   90.00
_cell.angle_gamma   90.00
#
_symmetry.space_group_name_H-M   'P 1'
#
loop_
_entity.id
_entity.type
_entity.pdbx_description
1 polymer ?
#
loop_
_entity_poly.entity_id
_entity_poly.type
_entity_poly.pdbx_seq_one_letter_code
_entity_poly.pdbx_strand_id
1 'polypeptide(L)'
;MERWASSDKYFQTAYFVCVCVQYDRRHPHGLPMQMGAETRFQHAINGYCNAESALPRYGQLGCQGFVMFDRNLEMKHAETSSFLQVKQLAFENVEQLLDSMIQRDAIPPFLCPGEMCVIQKLENRKDLNGRNVICLQSADDNTYVVTPGGGKQLRLKAENLRNVTRTTVQPSCAMNSSNGVKECNGCDDGSRTSRGQEGEVPSCTPSAPKPAAQTGAVPSCIDGACPKPPVSSSQQQNAGAPVVSAHAGYPTQDKSAIEAEQAWARCKNLLNTQEKHHLGIEEMDEQHEQCFGTLKQLVKKKTADALLAVEQSFRAHFEDEEATWKKYGFGNGKEKFSATKSHIEEHERVLLELVNYYKILKTEEGTGTAGITTVAACFTEQLLKEFFSHIEDYDSKYEQAIKEAMADEKYCCTEASA
;
A
#
# COMPACT_ATOMS: atom_id res chain seq x y z
N MET A 1 -8.50 11.46 7.73
CA MET A 1 -7.66 12.15 8.73
C MET A 1 -8.44 13.21 9.50
N GLU A 2 -8.74 14.40 8.96
CA GLU A 2 -9.42 15.47 9.72
C GLU A 2 -10.73 15.02 10.40
N ARG A 3 -11.56 14.24 9.69
CA ARG A 3 -12.79 13.66 10.26
C ARG A 3 -12.53 12.72 11.44
N TRP A 4 -11.45 11.94 11.39
CA TRP A 4 -11.07 11.09 12.53
C TRP A 4 -10.51 11.95 13.66
N ALA A 5 -9.64 12.91 13.34
CA ALA A 5 -9.03 13.79 14.32
C ALA A 5 -10.05 14.65 15.09
N SER A 6 -11.19 14.97 14.47
CA SER A 6 -12.30 15.73 15.09
C SER A 6 -13.42 14.86 15.65
N SER A 7 -13.35 13.53 15.54
CA SER A 7 -14.41 12.66 16.03
C SER A 7 -14.31 12.47 17.54
N ASP A 8 -15.44 12.39 18.24
CA ASP A 8 -15.47 12.12 19.68
C ASP A 8 -14.71 10.84 20.08
N LYS A 9 -14.63 9.89 19.15
CA LYS A 9 -13.98 8.59 19.35
C LYS A 9 -12.46 8.70 19.39
N TYR A 10 -11.86 9.48 18.49
CA TYR A 10 -10.40 9.55 18.34
C TYR A 10 -9.79 10.88 18.79
N PHE A 11 -10.61 11.90 19.03
CA PHE A 11 -10.16 13.18 19.55
C PHE A 11 -9.46 12.99 20.89
N GLN A 12 -8.25 13.54 21.02
CA GLN A 12 -7.35 13.41 22.19
C GLN A 12 -6.87 11.99 22.52
N THR A 13 -7.28 10.95 21.79
CA THR A 13 -6.81 9.57 21.98
C THR A 13 -5.87 9.11 20.89
N ALA A 14 -5.95 9.70 19.69
CA ALA A 14 -5.02 9.47 18.59
C ALA A 14 -4.58 10.80 17.93
N TYR A 15 -3.34 10.84 17.47
CA TYR A 15 -2.81 11.95 16.69
C TYR A 15 -2.76 11.56 15.21
N PHE A 16 -3.32 12.41 14.35
CA PHE A 16 -3.29 12.24 12.91
C PHE A 16 -2.30 13.23 12.31
N VAL A 17 -1.26 12.72 11.66
CA VAL A 17 -0.19 13.54 11.09
C VAL A 17 -0.12 13.29 9.59
N CYS A 18 -0.32 14.35 8.80
CA CYS A 18 -0.09 14.37 7.37
C CYS A 18 1.29 15.00 7.12
N VAL A 19 2.22 14.22 6.55
CA VAL A 19 3.57 14.71 6.26
C VAL A 19 3.80 14.73 4.75
N CYS A 20 4.09 15.91 4.20
CA CYS A 20 4.59 16.02 2.82
C CYS A 20 6.04 15.54 2.77
N VAL A 21 6.24 14.41 2.09
CA VAL A 21 7.57 13.77 1.89
C VAL A 21 8.19 14.12 0.54
N GLN A 22 7.58 15.01 -0.24
CA GLN A 22 8.22 15.53 -1.45
C GLN A 22 9.19 16.65 -1.06
N TYR A 23 10.47 16.44 -1.39
CA TYR A 23 11.53 17.41 -1.15
C TYR A 23 12.06 17.95 -2.49
N ASP A 24 11.81 19.23 -2.76
CA ASP A 24 12.45 19.96 -3.86
C ASP A 24 13.54 20.87 -3.29
N ARG A 25 14.81 20.64 -3.66
CA ARG A 25 15.94 21.46 -3.23
C ARG A 25 15.81 22.93 -3.63
N ARG A 26 15.11 23.24 -4.74
CA ARG A 26 14.90 24.61 -5.21
C ARG A 26 13.74 25.30 -4.49
N HIS A 27 12.73 24.54 -4.09
CA HIS A 27 11.53 25.03 -3.42
C HIS A 27 11.10 24.09 -2.28
N PRO A 28 11.86 24.00 -1.18
CA PRO A 28 11.64 23.01 -0.12
C PRO A 28 10.28 23.16 0.59
N HIS A 29 9.59 24.29 0.37
CA HIS A 29 8.29 24.59 0.95
C HIS A 29 7.15 24.67 -0.07
N GLY A 30 7.42 24.55 -1.38
CA GLY A 30 6.41 24.81 -2.43
C GLY A 30 5.16 23.93 -2.28
N LEU A 31 5.32 22.62 -2.47
CA LEU A 31 4.21 21.68 -2.32
C LEU A 31 3.68 21.60 -0.87
N PRO A 32 4.52 21.52 0.19
CA PRO A 32 4.03 21.55 1.56
C PRO A 32 3.12 22.73 1.89
N MET A 33 3.47 23.94 1.46
CA MET A 33 2.66 25.14 1.70
C MET A 33 1.36 25.12 0.91
N GLN A 34 1.39 24.64 -0.33
CA GLN A 34 0.18 24.43 -1.12
C GLN A 34 -0.75 23.42 -0.42
N MET A 35 -0.23 22.25 -0.02
CA MET A 35 -1.00 21.25 0.70
C MET A 35 -1.56 21.81 2.02
N GLY A 36 -0.78 22.60 2.76
CA GLY A 36 -1.26 23.29 3.97
C GLY A 36 -2.41 24.25 3.70
N ALA A 37 -2.29 25.07 2.65
CA ALA A 37 -3.30 26.04 2.24
C ALA A 37 -4.60 25.40 1.75
N GLU A 38 -4.50 24.24 1.08
CA GLU A 38 -5.63 23.48 0.54
C GLU A 38 -6.33 22.64 1.61
N THR A 39 -5.58 21.91 2.42
CA THR A 39 -6.15 20.96 3.39
C THR A 39 -6.77 21.63 4.61
N ARG A 40 -6.15 22.72 5.11
CA ARG A 40 -6.64 23.52 6.25
C ARG A 40 -7.08 22.68 7.46
N PHE A 41 -6.31 21.66 7.79
CA PHE A 41 -6.58 20.81 8.96
C PHE A 41 -6.63 21.65 10.23
N GLN A 42 -7.68 21.45 11.03
CA GLN A 42 -7.84 22.10 12.34
C GLN A 42 -7.49 21.15 13.47
N HIS A 43 -7.73 19.85 13.28
CA HIS A 43 -7.54 18.81 14.29
C HIS A 43 -6.40 17.85 13.93
N ALA A 44 -6.13 17.65 12.63
CA ALA A 44 -4.95 16.92 12.19
C ALA A 44 -3.72 17.83 12.08
N ILE A 45 -2.53 17.25 12.29
CA ILE A 45 -1.26 17.96 12.17
C ILE A 45 -0.79 17.87 10.72
N ASN A 46 -0.45 19.01 10.13
CA ASN A 46 0.20 19.07 8.82
C ASN A 46 1.69 19.38 9.00
N GLY A 47 2.56 18.57 8.41
CA GLY A 47 4.01 18.69 8.50
C GLY A 47 4.69 18.39 7.17
N TYR A 48 6.00 18.59 7.11
CA TYR A 48 6.81 18.29 5.93
C TYR A 48 8.26 18.00 6.29
N CYS A 49 8.94 17.27 5.41
CA CYS A 49 10.37 17.02 5.53
C CYS A 49 11.14 18.21 4.93
N ASN A 50 11.89 18.94 5.77
CA ASN A 50 12.65 20.12 5.36
C ASN A 50 14.07 19.80 4.82
N ALA A 51 14.46 18.53 4.83
CA ALA A 51 15.73 18.05 4.33
C ALA A 51 15.58 16.63 3.80
N GLU A 52 16.41 16.27 2.83
CA GLU A 52 16.46 14.92 2.25
C GLU A 52 16.80 13.84 3.29
N SER A 53 17.66 14.17 4.26
CA SER A 53 18.00 13.26 5.37
C SER A 53 16.84 13.01 6.34
N ALA A 54 15.78 13.83 6.29
CA ALA A 54 14.58 13.65 7.09
C ALA A 54 13.49 12.83 6.37
N LEU A 55 13.74 12.39 5.11
CA LEU A 55 12.80 11.57 4.37
C LEU A 55 12.68 10.18 5.01
N PRO A 56 11.45 9.66 5.18
CA PRO A 56 11.27 8.32 5.71
C PRO A 56 11.78 7.27 4.71
N ARG A 57 12.37 6.19 5.23
CA ARG A 57 12.87 5.08 4.41
C ARG A 57 11.76 4.16 3.88
N TYR A 58 10.55 4.27 4.42
CA TYR A 58 9.40 3.44 4.07
C TYR A 58 8.54 4.02 2.93
N GLY A 59 9.02 5.05 2.22
CA GLY A 59 8.37 5.59 1.03
C GLY A 59 7.17 6.51 1.29
N GLN A 60 6.48 6.91 0.21
CA GLN A 60 5.28 7.74 0.24
C GLN A 60 4.02 6.87 0.20
N LEU A 61 3.16 7.00 1.23
CA LEU A 61 1.97 6.15 1.34
C LEU A 61 0.66 6.76 0.84
N GLY A 62 0.61 8.05 0.45
CA GLY A 62 -0.55 8.72 -0.18
C GLY A 62 -1.91 7.98 -0.11
N CYS A 63 -2.41 7.52 -1.26
CA CYS A 63 -3.60 6.66 -1.33
C CYS A 63 -3.31 5.16 -1.13
N GLN A 64 -2.06 4.80 -0.85
CA GLN A 64 -1.58 3.44 -0.57
C GLN A 64 -1.78 3.01 0.89
N GLY A 65 -2.00 3.94 1.83
CA GLY A 65 -2.38 3.61 3.19
C GLY A 65 -1.79 4.57 4.23
N PHE A 66 -1.76 4.11 5.48
CA PHE A 66 -1.24 4.85 6.63
C PHE A 66 -0.11 4.08 7.32
N VAL A 67 0.81 4.81 7.94
CA VAL A 67 1.71 4.27 8.96
C VAL A 67 1.05 4.46 10.32
N MET A 68 1.11 3.44 11.18
CA MET A 68 0.55 3.52 12.53
C MET A 68 1.62 3.22 13.58
N PHE A 69 1.71 4.14 14.54
CA PHE A 69 2.57 4.04 15.71
C PHE A 69 1.71 3.90 16.96
N ASP A 70 2.17 3.10 17.92
CA ASP A 70 1.53 3.04 19.23
C ASP A 70 1.93 4.24 20.13
N ARG A 71 1.43 4.23 21.37
CA ARG A 71 1.73 5.27 22.37
C ARG A 71 3.21 5.36 22.76
N ASN A 72 3.99 4.32 22.51
CA ASN A 72 5.43 4.27 22.76
C ASN A 72 6.23 4.68 21.51
N LEU A 73 5.53 5.11 20.44
CA LEU A 73 6.09 5.43 19.13
C LEU A 73 6.72 4.21 18.44
N GLU A 74 6.29 3.00 18.79
CA GLU A 74 6.65 1.80 18.05
C GLU A 74 5.74 1.64 16.84
N MET A 75 6.34 1.44 15.66
CA MET A 75 5.59 1.17 14.45
C MET A 75 4.88 -0.18 14.57
N LYS A 76 3.55 -0.18 14.53
CA LYS A 76 2.73 -1.40 14.51
C LYS A 76 2.33 -1.80 13.10
N HIS A 77 2.10 -0.80 12.25
CA HIS A 77 1.76 -1.01 10.84
C HIS A 77 2.59 -0.06 9.98
N ALA A 78 3.42 -0.63 9.11
CA ALA A 78 4.18 0.12 8.11
C ALA A 78 3.29 0.60 6.96
N GLU A 79 2.20 -0.12 6.69
CA GLU A 79 1.22 0.17 5.66
C GLU A 79 -0.12 -0.47 6.03
N THR A 80 -1.20 0.31 5.99
CA THR A 80 -2.59 -0.19 6.07
C THR A 80 -3.12 -0.52 4.67
N SER A 81 -4.31 -1.09 4.57
CA SER A 81 -4.92 -1.34 3.26
C SER A 81 -5.00 -0.08 2.38
N SER A 82 -4.65 -0.23 1.09
CA SER A 82 -4.64 0.85 0.10
C SER A 82 -6.06 1.27 -0.30
N PHE A 83 -6.33 2.58 -0.25
CA PHE A 83 -7.61 3.12 -0.71
C PHE A 83 -7.82 2.86 -2.20
N LEU A 84 -6.77 2.89 -3.02
CA LEU A 84 -6.91 2.62 -4.46
C LEU A 84 -7.40 1.19 -4.72
N GLN A 85 -6.99 0.23 -3.89
CA GLN A 85 -7.31 -1.19 -4.04
C GLN A 85 -8.69 -1.54 -3.45
N VAL A 86 -8.97 -1.11 -2.22
CA VAL A 86 -10.15 -1.60 -1.46
C VAL A 86 -11.13 -0.50 -1.05
N LYS A 87 -10.92 0.74 -1.52
CA LYS A 87 -11.83 1.89 -1.36
C LYS A 87 -12.24 2.09 0.10
N GLN A 88 -13.54 2.07 0.40
CA GLN A 88 -14.09 2.33 1.73
C GLN A 88 -13.53 1.37 2.79
N LEU A 89 -13.22 0.13 2.42
CA LEU A 89 -12.65 -0.86 3.35
C LEU A 89 -11.28 -0.44 3.88
N ALA A 90 -10.55 0.42 3.17
CA ALA A 90 -9.27 0.97 3.66
C ALA A 90 -9.49 1.87 4.89
N PHE A 91 -10.61 2.60 4.95
CA PHE A 91 -10.93 3.42 6.11
C PHE A 91 -11.37 2.56 7.30
N GLU A 92 -12.21 1.55 7.05
CA GLU A 92 -12.64 0.59 8.07
C GLU A 92 -11.46 -0.22 8.63
N ASN A 93 -10.47 -0.54 7.79
CA ASN A 93 -9.21 -1.14 8.19
C ASN A 93 -8.50 -0.29 9.27
N VAL A 94 -8.28 0.99 8.97
CA VAL A 94 -7.61 1.94 9.86
C VAL A 94 -8.39 2.10 11.17
N GLU A 95 -9.72 2.19 11.10
CA GLU A 95 -10.56 2.33 12.29
C GLU A 95 -10.47 1.12 13.23
N GLN A 96 -10.51 -0.11 12.70
CA GLN A 96 -10.34 -1.30 13.53
C GLN A 96 -8.95 -1.42 14.14
N LEU A 97 -7.91 -1.04 13.38
CA LEU A 97 -6.54 -1.01 13.90
C LEU A 97 -6.41 0.04 15.02
N LEU A 98 -6.93 1.26 14.83
CA LEU A 98 -6.94 2.30 15.86
C LEU A 98 -7.68 1.85 17.12
N ASP A 99 -8.85 1.24 16.96
CA ASP A 99 -9.64 0.74 18.08
C ASP A 99 -8.86 -0.26 18.92
N SER A 100 -8.17 -1.20 18.27
CA SER A 100 -7.33 -2.20 18.95
C SER A 100 -6.13 -1.59 19.66
N MET A 101 -5.61 -0.46 19.18
CA MET A 101 -4.46 0.23 19.77
C MET A 101 -4.84 1.15 20.93
N ILE A 102 -6.04 1.74 20.89
CA ILE A 102 -6.55 2.65 21.93
C ILE A 102 -7.07 1.84 23.13
N GLN A 103 -7.76 0.72 22.87
CA GLN A 103 -8.25 -0.16 23.91
C GLN A 103 -7.11 -1.05 24.42
N ARG A 104 -6.58 -0.73 25.61
CA ARG A 104 -5.36 -1.35 26.18
C ARG A 104 -5.35 -2.88 26.23
N ASP A 105 -6.53 -3.49 26.28
CA ASP A 105 -6.72 -4.93 26.41
C ASP A 105 -7.42 -5.56 25.19
N ALA A 106 -7.68 -4.79 24.14
CA ALA A 106 -8.29 -5.31 22.93
C ALA A 106 -7.25 -6.09 22.13
N ILE A 107 -7.55 -7.36 21.89
CA ILE A 107 -6.78 -8.17 20.95
C ILE A 107 -7.13 -7.67 19.54
N PRO A 108 -6.14 -7.26 18.72
CA PRO A 108 -6.42 -6.88 17.34
C PRO A 108 -7.16 -8.02 16.62
N PRO A 109 -8.18 -7.71 15.80
CA PRO A 109 -8.87 -8.75 15.06
C PRO A 109 -7.88 -9.49 14.17
N PHE A 110 -8.09 -10.80 14.01
CA PHE A 110 -7.22 -11.65 13.18
C PHE A 110 -7.13 -11.14 11.73
N LEU A 111 -8.24 -10.61 11.22
CA LEU A 111 -8.35 -9.94 9.93
C LEU A 111 -9.14 -8.64 10.08
N CYS A 112 -8.62 -7.56 9.52
CA CYS A 112 -9.38 -6.31 9.35
C CYS A 112 -10.06 -6.27 7.97
N PRO A 113 -11.14 -5.48 7.79
CA PRO A 113 -11.65 -5.10 6.49
C PRO A 113 -10.54 -4.65 5.53
N GLY A 114 -10.66 -4.98 4.26
CA GLY A 114 -9.70 -4.62 3.22
C GLY A 114 -8.41 -5.45 3.20
N GLU A 115 -8.20 -6.37 4.14
CA GLU A 115 -7.03 -7.24 4.12
C GLU A 115 -7.23 -8.43 3.18
N MET A 116 -6.17 -8.75 2.43
CA MET A 116 -6.07 -9.95 1.62
C MET A 116 -5.77 -11.17 2.49
N CYS A 117 -6.46 -12.27 2.23
CA CYS A 117 -6.20 -13.56 2.84
C CYS A 117 -6.38 -14.71 1.83
N VAL A 118 -5.84 -15.88 2.18
CA VAL A 118 -5.97 -17.11 1.41
C VAL A 118 -6.90 -18.08 2.14
N ILE A 119 -7.87 -18.63 1.43
CA ILE A 119 -8.74 -19.68 1.96
C ILE A 119 -7.92 -20.96 2.17
N GLN A 120 -8.09 -21.63 3.30
CA GLN A 120 -7.44 -22.89 3.63
C GLN A 120 -8.35 -23.81 4.44
N LYS A 121 -8.02 -25.12 4.45
CA LYS A 121 -8.64 -26.13 5.32
C LYS A 121 -10.18 -26.23 5.22
N LEU A 122 -10.79 -25.85 4.10
CA LEU A 122 -12.21 -26.11 3.86
C LEU A 122 -12.40 -27.59 3.45
N GLU A 123 -13.09 -28.35 4.28
CA GLU A 123 -13.39 -29.77 4.01
C GLU A 123 -14.51 -29.94 2.99
N ASN A 124 -15.58 -29.13 3.12
CA ASN A 124 -16.78 -29.21 2.27
C ASN A 124 -16.61 -28.53 0.90
N ARG A 125 -15.62 -27.64 0.75
CA ARG A 125 -15.36 -26.83 -0.46
C ARG A 125 -13.86 -26.75 -0.75
N LYS A 126 -13.26 -27.92 -0.96
CA LYS A 126 -11.81 -28.04 -1.22
C LYS A 126 -11.35 -27.26 -2.45
N ASP A 127 -12.26 -27.03 -3.41
CA ASP A 127 -12.06 -26.24 -4.63
C ASP A 127 -11.77 -24.74 -4.38
N LEU A 128 -12.09 -24.25 -3.19
CA LEU A 128 -11.84 -22.87 -2.77
C LEU A 128 -10.51 -22.71 -2.04
N ASN A 129 -9.91 -23.79 -1.54
CA ASN A 129 -8.61 -23.72 -0.84
C ASN A 129 -7.52 -23.20 -1.79
N GLY A 130 -6.68 -22.29 -1.31
CA GLY A 130 -5.63 -21.63 -2.08
C GLY A 130 -6.08 -20.35 -2.79
N ARG A 131 -7.38 -20.04 -2.82
CA ARG A 131 -7.87 -18.80 -3.46
C ARG A 131 -7.61 -17.59 -2.57
N ASN A 132 -7.17 -16.50 -3.21
CA ASN A 132 -7.08 -15.17 -2.60
C ASN A 132 -8.48 -14.56 -2.47
N VAL A 133 -8.74 -13.95 -1.32
CA VAL A 133 -9.99 -13.25 -1.02
C VAL A 133 -9.70 -11.98 -0.22
N ILE A 134 -10.59 -10.99 -0.33
CA ILE A 134 -10.57 -9.76 0.47
C ILE A 134 -11.53 -9.95 1.65
N CYS A 135 -11.08 -9.59 2.86
CA CYS A 135 -11.95 -9.48 4.01
C CYS A 135 -12.84 -8.24 3.88
N LEU A 136 -14.16 -8.43 3.89
CA LEU A 136 -15.13 -7.33 3.84
C LEU A 136 -15.46 -6.84 5.24
N GLN A 137 -15.69 -7.77 6.18
CA GLN A 137 -16.00 -7.45 7.58
C GLN A 137 -15.76 -8.66 8.48
N SER A 138 -15.56 -8.39 9.77
CA SER A 138 -15.71 -9.38 10.84
C SER A 138 -17.19 -9.52 11.17
N ALA A 139 -17.75 -10.74 11.04
CA ALA A 139 -19.14 -11.02 11.38
C ALA A 139 -19.31 -11.29 12.89
N ASP A 140 -18.27 -11.85 13.52
CA ASP A 140 -18.12 -12.13 14.94
C ASP A 140 -16.62 -12.38 15.22
N ASP A 141 -16.27 -12.64 16.49
CA ASP A 141 -14.88 -12.80 16.95
C ASP A 141 -14.07 -13.83 16.15
N ASN A 142 -14.72 -14.82 15.54
CA ASN A 142 -14.06 -15.92 14.85
C ASN A 142 -14.52 -16.15 13.40
N THR A 143 -15.42 -15.32 12.88
CA THR A 143 -16.01 -15.49 11.55
C THR A 143 -15.92 -14.22 10.73
N TYR A 144 -15.53 -14.37 9.48
CA TYR A 144 -15.26 -13.27 8.55
C TYR A 144 -16.09 -13.43 7.28
N VAL A 145 -16.56 -12.31 6.76
CA VAL A 145 -17.17 -12.24 5.44
C VAL A 145 -16.09 -11.85 4.45
N VAL A 146 -15.85 -12.70 3.46
CA VAL A 146 -14.80 -12.52 2.46
C VAL A 146 -15.37 -12.60 1.04
N THR A 147 -14.70 -11.98 0.07
CA THR A 147 -15.06 -12.10 -1.35
C THR A 147 -13.84 -12.43 -2.22
N PRO A 148 -13.93 -13.41 -3.13
CA PRO A 148 -12.96 -13.60 -4.21
C PRO A 148 -13.24 -12.59 -5.33
N GLY A 149 -12.52 -11.47 -5.37
CA GLY A 149 -12.50 -10.54 -6.52
C GLY A 149 -13.87 -10.09 -7.03
N GLY A 150 -14.75 -9.61 -6.16
CA GLY A 150 -16.10 -9.15 -6.54
C GLY A 150 -17.13 -10.27 -6.72
N GLY A 151 -16.74 -11.53 -6.50
CA GLY A 151 -17.64 -12.67 -6.50
C GLY A 151 -18.57 -12.77 -5.28
N LYS A 152 -19.31 -13.88 -5.21
CA LYS A 152 -20.21 -14.19 -4.10
C LYS A 152 -19.48 -14.14 -2.76
N GLN A 153 -20.08 -13.45 -1.79
CA GLN A 153 -19.55 -13.38 -0.42
C GLN A 153 -19.59 -14.76 0.25
N LEU A 154 -18.54 -15.08 0.99
CA LEU A 154 -18.38 -16.30 1.77
C LEU A 154 -18.23 -15.92 3.24
N ARG A 155 -18.87 -16.69 4.13
CA ARG A 155 -18.70 -16.55 5.58
C ARG A 155 -17.83 -17.70 6.07
N LEU A 156 -16.59 -17.39 6.48
CA LEU A 156 -15.56 -18.37 6.81
C LEU A 156 -14.99 -18.13 8.20
N LYS A 157 -14.60 -19.19 8.91
CA LYS A 157 -13.95 -19.08 10.23
C LYS A 157 -12.49 -18.64 10.08
N ALA A 158 -11.92 -18.05 11.13
CA ALA A 158 -10.51 -17.65 11.17
C ALA A 158 -9.55 -18.80 10.81
N GLU A 159 -9.81 -20.01 11.32
CA GLU A 159 -9.01 -21.21 11.05
C GLU A 159 -8.97 -21.62 9.56
N ASN A 160 -9.96 -21.16 8.78
CA ASN A 160 -10.04 -21.38 7.34
C ASN A 160 -9.44 -20.25 6.50
N LEU A 161 -8.79 -19.28 7.14
CA LEU A 161 -8.20 -18.13 6.49
C LEU A 161 -6.73 -18.00 6.90
N ARG A 162 -5.90 -17.52 5.99
CA ARG A 162 -4.51 -17.11 6.26
C ARG A 162 -4.32 -15.69 5.79
N ASN A 163 -4.10 -14.76 6.71
CA ASN A 163 -3.79 -13.37 6.37
C ASN A 163 -2.46 -13.32 5.58
N VAL A 164 -2.48 -12.71 4.39
CA VAL A 164 -1.27 -12.52 3.56
C VAL A 164 -0.81 -11.07 3.54
N THR A 165 -1.60 -10.14 4.08
CA THR A 165 -1.29 -8.70 4.12
C THR A 165 -0.41 -8.38 5.31
N ARG A 166 -0.72 -8.94 6.48
CA ARG A 166 0.12 -8.83 7.67
C ARG A 166 1.27 -9.81 7.55
N THR A 167 2.36 -9.37 6.92
CA THR A 167 3.65 -9.99 7.17
C THR A 167 3.93 -9.77 8.65
N THR A 168 3.78 -10.82 9.48
CA THR A 168 4.10 -10.72 10.90
C THR A 168 5.57 -10.36 10.96
N VAL A 169 5.88 -9.09 11.21
CA VAL A 169 7.22 -8.69 11.63
C VAL A 169 7.38 -9.35 13.00
N GLN A 170 7.87 -10.59 13.02
CA GLN A 170 8.34 -11.16 14.27
C GLN A 170 9.41 -10.20 14.80
N PRO A 171 9.31 -9.76 16.06
CA PRO A 171 10.33 -8.91 16.66
C PRO A 171 11.60 -9.76 16.85
N SER A 172 12.43 -9.86 15.80
CA SER A 172 13.66 -10.64 15.83
C SER A 172 14.83 -9.88 16.46
N CYS A 173 14.60 -8.73 17.10
CA CYS A 173 15.66 -7.96 17.77
C CYS A 173 15.16 -7.23 19.04
N ALA A 174 14.49 -7.92 19.97
CA ALA A 174 14.46 -7.44 21.35
C ALA A 174 15.80 -7.81 22.01
N MET A 175 16.70 -6.84 22.11
CA MET A 175 17.91 -7.01 22.93
C MET A 175 17.49 -7.14 24.40
N ASN A 176 17.54 -8.37 24.93
CA ASN A 176 17.52 -8.59 26.37
C ASN A 176 18.81 -8.02 26.96
N SER A 177 18.72 -6.85 27.57
CA SER A 177 19.69 -6.40 28.56
C SER A 177 19.22 -6.88 29.94
N SER A 178 19.70 -8.05 30.36
CA SER A 178 19.70 -8.45 31.76
C SER A 178 21.12 -8.85 32.15
N ASN A 179 21.86 -7.87 32.67
CA ASN A 179 22.97 -8.16 33.57
C ASN A 179 22.37 -8.72 34.87
N GLY A 180 22.53 -10.01 35.07
CA GLY A 180 22.08 -10.72 36.28
C GLY A 180 22.84 -12.03 36.43
N VAL A 181 24.04 -11.90 36.98
CA VAL A 181 24.87 -12.90 37.69
C VAL A 181 24.44 -14.37 37.61
N LYS A 182 25.36 -15.17 37.07
CA LYS A 182 25.46 -16.63 37.21
C LYS A 182 25.34 -17.06 38.68
N GLU A 183 24.40 -17.97 38.97
CA GLU A 183 24.67 -19.07 39.88
C GLU A 183 24.14 -20.38 39.28
N CYS A 184 25.07 -21.31 39.11
CA CYS A 184 24.81 -22.69 38.72
C CYS A 184 24.68 -23.49 40.01
N ASN A 185 23.55 -24.16 40.20
CA ASN A 185 23.31 -25.34 41.04
C ASN A 185 21.93 -25.84 40.60
N GLY A 186 21.64 -27.09 40.30
CA GLY A 186 22.23 -28.37 40.62
C GLY A 186 21.07 -29.35 40.40
N CYS A 187 21.35 -30.49 39.80
CA CYS A 187 20.39 -31.54 39.52
C CYS A 187 19.73 -32.03 40.82
N ASP A 188 18.41 -32.20 40.87
CA ASP A 188 17.87 -33.39 41.54
C ASP A 188 16.42 -33.73 41.16
N ASP A 189 16.20 -35.03 41.26
CA ASP A 189 15.06 -35.88 40.99
C ASP A 189 13.89 -35.62 41.95
N GLY A 190 12.70 -36.16 41.66
CA GLY A 190 11.74 -36.43 42.74
C GLY A 190 10.27 -36.14 42.48
N SER A 191 9.57 -37.23 42.22
CA SER A 191 8.12 -37.43 42.30
C SER A 191 7.41 -36.93 43.58
N ARG A 192 6.06 -36.89 43.47
CA ARG A 192 5.00 -37.22 44.47
C ARG A 192 4.19 -36.11 45.16
N THR A 193 2.93 -36.02 44.71
CA THR A 193 1.66 -36.21 45.43
C THR A 193 1.34 -35.51 46.76
N SER A 194 0.04 -35.18 46.85
CA SER A 194 -0.86 -34.97 48.01
C SER A 194 -1.00 -33.50 48.47
N ARG A 195 -2.19 -32.87 48.47
CA ARG A 195 -3.53 -33.13 49.06
C ARG A 195 -3.66 -32.40 50.40
N GLY A 196 -4.53 -31.39 50.45
CA GLY A 196 -5.37 -31.07 51.61
C GLY A 196 -5.18 -29.70 52.27
N GLN A 197 -6.31 -29.15 52.74
CA GLN A 197 -6.56 -28.03 53.67
C GLN A 197 -6.66 -26.65 52.99
N GLU A 198 -7.85 -26.08 52.73
CA GLU A 198 -8.91 -25.62 53.66
C GLU A 198 -8.38 -24.78 54.84
N GLY A 199 -8.69 -23.49 54.83
CA GLY A 199 -8.32 -22.54 55.88
C GLY A 199 -8.75 -21.10 55.58
N GLU A 200 -10.02 -20.83 55.87
CA GLU A 200 -10.62 -19.61 56.46
C GLU A 200 -10.20 -18.17 56.08
N VAL A 201 -11.27 -17.37 55.97
CA VAL A 201 -11.41 -15.93 55.76
C VAL A 201 -11.19 -15.16 57.07
N PRO A 202 -10.73 -13.88 57.03
CA PRO A 202 -11.62 -12.80 57.49
C PRO A 202 -11.49 -11.54 56.60
N SER A 203 -12.57 -10.95 56.06
CA SER A 203 -13.57 -10.10 56.74
C SER A 203 -12.97 -8.88 57.46
N CYS A 204 -12.92 -7.73 56.76
CA CYS A 204 -13.04 -6.39 57.34
C CYS A 204 -13.50 -5.37 56.27
N THR A 205 -14.64 -4.73 56.51
CA THR A 205 -15.11 -3.45 55.92
C THR A 205 -15.33 -2.47 57.09
N PRO A 206 -15.80 -1.23 56.89
CA PRO A 206 -15.37 -0.15 55.98
C PRO A 206 -15.05 1.14 56.78
N SER A 207 -14.42 2.15 56.17
CA SER A 207 -14.59 3.57 56.56
C SER A 207 -14.03 4.55 55.51
N ALA A 208 -14.92 5.39 54.97
CA ALA A 208 -14.65 6.69 54.36
C ALA A 208 -14.59 7.77 55.49
N PRO A 209 -14.30 9.09 55.28
CA PRO A 209 -14.52 9.90 54.08
C PRO A 209 -13.45 10.96 53.70
N LYS A 210 -13.71 11.61 52.55
CA LYS A 210 -13.11 12.83 51.95
C LYS A 210 -12.86 13.99 52.94
N PRO A 211 -11.92 14.90 52.62
CA PRO A 211 -12.24 16.20 51.98
C PRO A 211 -11.14 16.62 50.97
N ALA A 212 -11.15 17.69 50.17
CA ALA A 212 -12.07 18.74 49.74
C ALA A 212 -11.47 19.34 48.45
N ALA A 213 -12.31 20.03 47.69
CA ALA A 213 -11.98 20.72 46.45
C ALA A 213 -10.92 21.82 46.60
N GLN A 214 -10.08 21.98 45.59
CA GLN A 214 -9.48 23.27 45.25
C GLN A 214 -9.67 23.55 43.76
N THR A 215 -10.50 24.55 43.51
CA THR A 215 -10.64 25.31 42.28
C THR A 215 -9.38 26.11 42.03
N GLY A 216 -8.62 25.77 41.00
CA GLY A 216 -7.48 26.55 40.50
C GLY A 216 -7.84 27.17 39.15
N ALA A 217 -7.92 28.49 39.12
CA ALA A 217 -8.22 29.31 37.95
C ALA A 217 -7.16 29.17 36.83
N VAL A 218 -7.64 29.26 35.60
CA VAL A 218 -6.86 29.37 34.36
C VAL A 218 -6.34 30.81 34.24
N PRO A 219 -5.03 31.06 34.07
CA PRO A 219 -4.55 32.32 33.53
C PRO A 219 -4.46 32.22 32.00
N SER A 220 -5.20 33.09 31.33
CA SER A 220 -5.02 33.43 29.92
C SER A 220 -3.67 34.12 29.72
N CYS A 221 -2.81 33.56 28.85
CA CYS A 221 -1.61 34.26 28.39
C CYS A 221 -1.91 34.95 27.06
N ILE A 222 -2.15 36.25 27.13
CA ILE A 222 -2.07 37.18 26.00
C ILE A 222 -0.69 37.85 26.11
N ASP A 223 -0.09 38.12 24.96
CA ASP A 223 1.13 38.87 24.69
C ASP A 223 2.46 38.13 24.79
N GLY A 224 3.15 38.17 23.63
CA GLY A 224 4.39 37.49 23.38
C GLY A 224 5.61 38.25 23.86
N ALA A 225 6.57 37.49 24.34
CA ALA A 225 8.01 37.73 24.19
C ALA A 225 8.73 36.51 24.80
N CYS A 226 9.33 35.66 23.97
CA CYS A 226 10.20 34.59 24.44
C CYS A 226 11.56 35.16 24.86
N PRO A 227 12.04 34.96 26.10
CA PRO A 227 13.45 35.15 26.41
C PRO A 227 14.25 33.94 25.92
N LYS A 228 15.32 34.21 25.15
CA LYS A 228 16.30 33.21 24.70
C LYS A 228 17.02 32.60 25.92
N PRO A 229 17.29 31.28 25.94
CA PRO A 229 18.15 30.69 26.95
C PRO A 229 19.64 30.98 26.64
N PRO A 230 20.51 30.99 27.67
CA PRO A 230 21.91 31.32 27.52
C PRO A 230 22.68 30.20 26.82
N VAL A 231 23.56 30.61 25.91
CA VAL A 231 24.55 29.77 25.24
C VAL A 231 25.61 29.37 26.27
N SER A 232 25.76 28.07 26.52
CA SER A 232 26.94 27.54 27.21
C SER A 232 27.73 26.66 26.25
N SER A 233 28.96 27.10 26.00
CA SER A 233 29.96 26.43 25.20
C SER A 233 30.81 25.52 26.10
N SER A 234 30.80 24.21 25.84
CA SER A 234 31.86 23.33 26.34
C SER A 234 32.02 22.08 25.47
N GLN A 235 33.16 22.04 24.77
CA GLN A 235 34.04 20.88 24.58
C GLN A 235 33.42 19.57 24.05
N GLN A 236 33.57 19.38 22.74
CA GLN A 236 33.58 18.07 22.08
C GLN A 236 34.92 17.38 22.37
N GLN A 237 34.89 16.26 23.11
CA GLN A 237 35.94 15.26 23.10
C GLN A 237 35.44 14.02 22.35
N ASN A 238 36.24 13.59 21.38
CA ASN A 238 36.11 12.36 20.64
C ASN A 238 36.25 11.14 21.55
N ALA A 239 35.33 10.19 21.44
CA ALA A 239 35.56 8.80 21.81
C ALA A 239 34.90 7.91 20.76
N GLY A 240 35.73 7.14 20.04
CA GLY A 240 35.31 6.22 18.99
C GLY A 240 34.50 5.04 19.54
N ALA A 241 33.46 4.66 18.81
CA ALA A 241 32.70 3.44 19.03
C ALA A 241 33.05 2.40 17.94
N PRO A 242 33.05 1.10 18.29
CA PRO A 242 33.52 0.03 17.41
C PRO A 242 32.50 -0.30 16.32
N VAL A 243 32.99 -0.49 15.09
CA VAL A 243 32.22 -1.05 13.98
C VAL A 243 32.04 -2.55 14.24
N VAL A 244 30.84 -2.95 14.67
CA VAL A 244 30.43 -4.35 14.73
C VAL A 244 29.56 -4.63 13.51
N SER A 245 30.13 -5.36 12.55
CA SER A 245 29.42 -5.84 11.35
C SER A 245 28.44 -6.94 11.76
N ALA A 246 27.14 -6.65 11.63
CA ALA A 246 26.07 -7.64 11.73
C ALA A 246 25.63 -8.05 10.32
N HIS A 247 26.14 -9.19 9.83
CA HIS A 247 25.57 -9.85 8.65
C HIS A 247 24.30 -10.60 9.05
N ALA A 248 23.16 -9.95 8.86
CA ALA A 248 21.86 -10.62 8.77
C ALA A 248 21.85 -11.47 7.49
N GLY A 249 21.40 -12.73 7.60
CA GLY A 249 21.39 -13.70 6.52
C GLY A 249 20.64 -13.19 5.29
N TYR A 250 21.39 -12.87 4.24
CA TYR A 250 20.86 -12.66 2.91
C TYR A 250 20.15 -13.94 2.45
N PRO A 251 18.97 -13.86 1.81
CA PRO A 251 18.43 -15.01 1.09
C PRO A 251 19.53 -15.53 0.16
N THR A 252 19.81 -16.84 0.24
CA THR A 252 20.78 -17.49 -0.64
C THR A 252 20.45 -17.11 -2.07
N GLN A 253 21.45 -16.68 -2.86
CA GLN A 253 21.30 -16.16 -4.23
C GLN A 253 20.39 -17.03 -5.13
N ASP A 254 20.28 -18.32 -4.84
CA ASP A 254 19.41 -19.28 -5.53
C ASP A 254 17.90 -18.96 -5.43
N LYS A 255 17.39 -18.44 -4.30
CA LYS A 255 15.94 -18.21 -4.16
C LYS A 255 15.46 -17.07 -5.06
N SER A 256 16.22 -15.98 -5.11
CA SER A 256 15.91 -14.83 -5.98
C SER A 256 16.00 -15.19 -7.47
N ALA A 257 16.93 -16.06 -7.85
CA ALA A 257 17.08 -16.50 -9.23
C ALA A 257 15.88 -17.36 -9.68
N ILE A 258 15.43 -18.29 -8.82
CA ILE A 258 14.27 -19.15 -9.09
C ILE A 258 12.98 -18.30 -9.20
N GLU A 259 12.77 -17.35 -8.29
CA GLU A 259 11.60 -16.46 -8.33
C GLU A 259 11.57 -15.60 -9.60
N ALA A 260 12.73 -15.07 -10.02
CA ALA A 260 12.85 -14.31 -11.25
C ALA A 260 12.59 -15.18 -12.49
N GLU A 261 13.08 -16.42 -12.53
CA GLU A 261 12.82 -17.36 -13.62
C GLU A 261 11.33 -17.74 -13.72
N GLN A 262 10.69 -17.99 -12.57
CA GLN A 262 9.25 -18.24 -12.51
C GLN A 262 8.43 -17.03 -12.98
N ALA A 263 8.84 -15.80 -12.62
CA ALA A 263 8.21 -14.58 -13.11
C ALA A 263 8.31 -14.47 -14.64
N TRP A 264 9.49 -14.74 -15.23
CA TRP A 264 9.64 -14.75 -16.69
C TRP A 264 8.79 -15.83 -17.37
N ALA A 265 8.62 -17.00 -16.75
CA ALA A 265 7.72 -18.03 -17.25
C ALA A 265 6.26 -17.56 -17.25
N ARG A 266 5.83 -16.86 -16.19
CA ARG A 266 4.49 -16.24 -16.15
C ARG A 266 4.30 -15.18 -17.24
N CYS A 267 5.29 -14.32 -17.47
CA CYS A 267 5.23 -13.33 -18.57
C CYS A 267 5.02 -14.00 -19.93
N LYS A 268 5.74 -15.09 -20.21
CA LYS A 268 5.58 -15.85 -21.47
C LYS A 268 4.18 -16.46 -21.59
N ASN A 269 3.66 -17.01 -20.50
CA ASN A 269 2.32 -17.60 -20.49
C ASN A 269 1.23 -16.54 -20.74
N LEU A 270 1.36 -15.36 -20.15
CA LEU A 270 0.46 -14.23 -20.40
C LEU A 270 0.51 -13.79 -21.87
N LEU A 271 1.70 -13.65 -22.45
CA LEU A 271 1.84 -13.27 -23.86
C LEU A 271 1.28 -14.31 -24.85
N ASN A 272 1.21 -15.57 -24.46
CA ASN A 272 0.61 -16.62 -25.29
C ASN A 272 -0.93 -16.58 -25.30
N THR A 273 -1.58 -15.79 -24.43
CA THR A 273 -3.04 -15.62 -24.43
C THR A 273 -3.52 -14.41 -25.25
N GLN A 274 -2.61 -13.73 -25.97
CA GLN A 274 -2.90 -12.48 -26.69
C GLN A 274 -4.07 -12.55 -27.68
N GLU A 275 -4.32 -13.69 -28.33
CA GLU A 275 -5.38 -13.84 -29.35
C GLU A 275 -6.79 -13.60 -28.79
N LYS A 276 -6.94 -13.53 -27.46
CA LYS A 276 -8.22 -13.28 -26.79
C LYS A 276 -8.58 -11.81 -26.65
N HIS A 277 -7.69 -10.89 -27.02
CA HIS A 277 -7.82 -9.47 -26.71
C HIS A 277 -8.09 -8.61 -27.95
N HIS A 278 -8.76 -9.18 -28.96
CA HIS A 278 -9.21 -8.43 -30.13
C HIS A 278 -10.54 -7.76 -29.83
N LEU A 279 -10.66 -6.48 -30.16
CA LEU A 279 -11.90 -5.71 -30.13
C LEU A 279 -12.69 -5.88 -31.43
N GLY A 280 -12.08 -6.44 -32.49
CA GLY A 280 -12.72 -6.53 -33.80
C GLY A 280 -12.85 -5.17 -34.49
N ILE A 281 -12.01 -4.21 -34.10
CA ILE A 281 -11.74 -2.97 -34.84
C ILE A 281 -10.34 -3.17 -35.43
N GLU A 282 -10.25 -3.42 -36.74
CA GLU A 282 -9.02 -3.86 -37.41
C GLU A 282 -7.80 -2.99 -37.07
N GLU A 283 -7.93 -1.66 -37.17
CA GLU A 283 -6.85 -0.73 -36.83
C GLU A 283 -6.40 -0.82 -35.37
N MET A 284 -7.33 -1.05 -34.43
CA MET A 284 -7.01 -1.16 -33.00
C MET A 284 -6.37 -2.52 -32.69
N ASP A 285 -6.88 -3.59 -33.30
CA ASP A 285 -6.34 -4.94 -33.15
C ASP A 285 -4.89 -5.01 -33.67
N GLU A 286 -4.58 -4.33 -34.78
CA GLU A 286 -3.22 -4.20 -35.32
C GLU A 286 -2.28 -3.46 -34.34
N GLN A 287 -2.74 -2.37 -33.72
CA GLN A 287 -1.97 -1.63 -32.72
C GLN A 287 -1.73 -2.46 -31.44
N HIS A 288 -2.74 -3.20 -30.98
CA HIS A 288 -2.59 -4.14 -29.86
C HIS A 288 -1.56 -5.22 -30.19
N GLU A 289 -1.60 -5.80 -31.40
CA GLU A 289 -0.60 -6.77 -31.85
C GLU A 289 0.81 -6.17 -31.87
N GLN A 290 0.97 -4.92 -32.31
CA GLN A 290 2.24 -4.20 -32.25
C GLN A 290 2.74 -4.03 -30.80
N CYS A 291 1.86 -3.65 -29.88
CA CYS A 291 2.17 -3.53 -28.45
C CYS A 291 2.58 -4.88 -27.85
N PHE A 292 1.87 -5.97 -28.16
CA PHE A 292 2.27 -7.31 -27.75
C PHE A 292 3.62 -7.73 -28.38
N GLY A 293 3.89 -7.31 -29.61
CA GLY A 293 5.17 -7.50 -30.28
C GLY A 293 6.34 -6.89 -29.51
N THR A 294 6.21 -5.65 -29.05
CA THR A 294 7.26 -4.98 -28.25
C THR A 294 7.38 -5.58 -26.85
N LEU A 295 6.29 -5.95 -26.20
CA LEU A 295 6.30 -6.67 -24.91
C LEU A 295 6.99 -8.04 -25.01
N LYS A 296 6.79 -8.79 -26.09
CA LYS A 296 7.55 -10.03 -26.38
C LYS A 296 9.04 -9.75 -26.50
N GLN A 297 9.42 -8.66 -27.16
CA GLN A 297 10.84 -8.25 -27.22
C GLN A 297 11.39 -7.88 -25.85
N LEU A 298 10.61 -7.22 -24.99
CA LEU A 298 10.99 -6.90 -23.61
C LEU A 298 11.25 -8.16 -22.79
N VAL A 299 10.33 -9.14 -22.83
CA VAL A 299 10.51 -10.44 -22.14
C VAL A 299 11.74 -11.21 -22.63
N LYS A 300 12.06 -11.08 -23.92
CA LYS A 300 13.22 -11.74 -24.54
C LYS A 300 14.54 -11.05 -24.20
N LYS A 301 14.62 -9.73 -24.38
CA LYS A 301 15.85 -8.94 -24.30
C LYS A 301 16.14 -8.43 -22.89
N LYS A 302 15.10 -8.06 -22.14
CA LYS A 302 15.16 -7.56 -20.75
C LYS A 302 16.06 -6.34 -20.59
N THR A 303 16.19 -5.52 -21.63
CA THR A 303 17.07 -4.34 -21.66
C THR A 303 16.28 -3.04 -21.53
N ALA A 304 16.94 -1.96 -21.11
CA ALA A 304 16.37 -0.62 -21.09
C ALA A 304 15.87 -0.18 -22.49
N ASP A 305 16.58 -0.52 -23.56
CA ASP A 305 16.17 -0.17 -24.92
C ASP A 305 14.90 -0.92 -25.35
N ALA A 306 14.73 -2.18 -24.90
CA ALA A 306 13.50 -2.91 -25.15
C ALA A 306 12.32 -2.32 -24.35
N LEU A 307 12.57 -1.79 -23.15
CA LEU A 307 11.56 -1.07 -22.37
C LEU A 307 11.15 0.25 -23.03
N LEU A 308 12.12 0.99 -23.57
CA LEU A 308 11.84 2.22 -24.33
C LEU A 308 10.99 1.93 -25.58
N ALA A 309 11.26 0.82 -26.27
CA ALA A 309 10.43 0.41 -27.41
C ALA A 309 8.98 0.10 -27.01
N VAL A 310 8.75 -0.45 -25.82
CA VAL A 310 7.39 -0.66 -25.28
C VAL A 310 6.71 0.68 -25.00
N GLU A 311 7.41 1.60 -24.34
CA GLU A 311 6.88 2.95 -24.06
C GLU A 311 6.48 3.70 -25.33
N GLN A 312 7.33 3.68 -26.36
CA GLN A 312 7.04 4.30 -27.64
C GLN A 312 5.83 3.66 -28.34
N SER A 313 5.71 2.33 -28.27
CA SER A 313 4.58 1.60 -28.83
C SER A 313 3.28 1.94 -28.12
N PHE A 314 3.27 1.98 -26.79
CA PHE A 314 2.10 2.32 -25.98
C PHE A 314 1.66 3.76 -26.23
N ARG A 315 2.62 4.70 -26.26
CA ARG A 315 2.34 6.11 -26.53
C ARG A 315 1.66 6.32 -27.87
N ALA A 316 2.19 5.71 -28.93
CA ALA A 316 1.61 5.83 -30.27
C ALA A 316 0.18 5.25 -30.31
N HIS A 317 -0.02 4.07 -29.72
CA HIS A 317 -1.34 3.45 -29.60
C HIS A 317 -2.34 4.34 -28.85
N PHE A 318 -1.99 4.83 -27.66
CA PHE A 318 -2.86 5.70 -26.86
C PHE A 318 -3.20 7.02 -27.56
N GLU A 319 -2.23 7.63 -28.26
CA GLU A 319 -2.47 8.86 -29.03
C GLU A 319 -3.47 8.62 -30.19
N ASP A 320 -3.34 7.52 -30.91
CA ASP A 320 -4.24 7.15 -32.01
C ASP A 320 -5.66 6.79 -31.51
N GLU A 321 -5.75 6.08 -30.40
CA GLU A 321 -6.99 5.73 -29.73
C GLU A 321 -7.75 6.98 -29.27
N GLU A 322 -7.07 7.90 -28.59
CA GLU A 322 -7.64 9.17 -28.15
C GLU A 322 -8.11 10.04 -29.34
N ALA A 323 -7.34 10.05 -30.43
CA ALA A 323 -7.73 10.72 -31.67
C ALA A 323 -8.98 10.07 -32.29
N THR A 324 -9.09 8.75 -32.23
CA THR A 324 -10.23 7.97 -32.72
C THR A 324 -11.50 8.31 -31.93
N TRP A 325 -11.43 8.41 -30.60
CA TRP A 325 -12.56 8.84 -29.79
C TRP A 325 -13.03 10.25 -30.13
N LYS A 326 -12.07 11.16 -30.34
CA LYS A 326 -12.37 12.53 -30.74
C LYS A 326 -13.06 12.57 -32.10
N LYS A 327 -12.64 11.73 -33.05
CA LYS A 327 -13.24 11.63 -34.39
C LYS A 327 -14.69 11.15 -34.32
N TYR A 328 -14.97 10.09 -33.57
CA TYR A 328 -16.30 9.47 -33.51
C TYR A 328 -17.19 9.99 -32.37
N GLY A 329 -16.72 10.96 -31.60
CA GLY A 329 -17.48 11.61 -30.52
C GLY A 329 -17.70 10.74 -29.29
N PHE A 330 -16.87 9.71 -29.07
CA PHE A 330 -16.94 8.89 -27.87
C PHE A 330 -16.64 9.71 -26.61
N GLY A 331 -17.48 9.59 -25.59
CA GLY A 331 -17.32 10.29 -24.31
C GLY A 331 -17.65 11.79 -24.28
N ASN A 332 -18.19 12.36 -25.37
CA ASN A 332 -18.71 13.73 -25.42
C ASN A 332 -20.08 13.92 -24.72
N GLY A 333 -20.61 12.88 -24.07
CA GLY A 333 -21.85 12.95 -23.30
C GLY A 333 -21.73 13.94 -22.14
N LYS A 334 -22.76 14.79 -21.93
CA LYS A 334 -22.83 15.80 -20.86
C LYS A 334 -22.88 15.23 -19.43
N GLU A 335 -22.62 13.93 -19.26
CA GLU A 335 -22.67 13.29 -17.95
C GLU A 335 -21.42 13.61 -17.14
N LYS A 336 -21.59 13.80 -15.83
CA LYS A 336 -20.56 14.31 -14.89
C LYS A 336 -19.34 13.38 -14.72
N PHE A 337 -19.30 12.24 -15.40
CA PHE A 337 -18.18 11.31 -15.46
C PHE A 337 -17.92 10.93 -16.92
N SER A 338 -16.94 11.58 -17.54
CA SER A 338 -16.51 11.22 -18.89
C SER A 338 -15.63 9.98 -18.80
N ALA A 339 -16.11 8.85 -19.32
CA ALA A 339 -15.35 7.60 -19.41
C ALA A 339 -13.98 7.83 -20.07
N THR A 340 -13.94 8.70 -21.10
CA THR A 340 -12.72 9.14 -21.79
C THR A 340 -11.71 9.78 -20.85
N LYS A 341 -12.15 10.63 -19.92
CA LYS A 341 -11.23 11.29 -19.00
C LYS A 341 -10.50 10.27 -18.11
N SER A 342 -11.23 9.34 -17.51
CA SER A 342 -10.62 8.29 -16.67
C SER A 342 -9.75 7.32 -17.46
N HIS A 343 -10.02 7.15 -18.76
CA HIS A 343 -9.22 6.32 -19.65
C HIS A 343 -7.89 7.01 -20.01
N ILE A 344 -7.93 8.30 -20.36
CA ILE A 344 -6.73 9.12 -20.60
C ILE A 344 -5.85 9.18 -19.34
N GLU A 345 -6.45 9.37 -18.16
CA GLU A 345 -5.71 9.36 -16.89
C GLU A 345 -4.99 8.01 -16.67
N GLU A 346 -5.55 6.89 -17.15
CA GLU A 346 -4.91 5.58 -17.10
C GLU A 346 -3.75 5.45 -18.11
N HIS A 347 -3.90 5.98 -19.32
CA HIS A 347 -2.80 6.08 -20.30
C HIS A 347 -1.60 6.84 -19.71
N GLU A 348 -1.86 8.01 -19.15
CA GLU A 348 -0.84 8.87 -18.53
C GLU A 348 -0.13 8.15 -17.38
N ARG A 349 -0.89 7.41 -16.54
CA ARG A 349 -0.33 6.63 -15.43
C ARG A 349 0.64 5.56 -15.94
N VAL A 350 0.23 4.75 -16.90
CA VAL A 350 1.05 3.65 -17.45
C VAL A 350 2.32 4.20 -18.12
N LEU A 351 2.20 5.26 -18.93
CA LEU A 351 3.34 5.90 -19.57
C LEU A 351 4.33 6.50 -18.55
N LEU A 352 3.82 7.14 -17.50
CA LEU A 352 4.65 7.71 -16.44
C LEU A 352 5.46 6.63 -15.70
N GLU A 353 4.84 5.48 -15.43
CA GLU A 353 5.49 4.33 -14.80
C GLU A 353 6.65 3.79 -15.67
N LEU A 354 6.42 3.61 -16.97
CA LEU A 354 7.45 3.20 -17.94
C LEU A 354 8.63 4.17 -17.98
N VAL A 355 8.35 5.48 -18.08
CA VAL A 355 9.38 6.52 -18.13
C VAL A 355 10.20 6.57 -16.84
N ASN A 356 9.55 6.43 -15.68
CA ASN A 356 10.24 6.43 -14.39
C ASN A 356 11.13 5.19 -14.25
N TYR A 357 10.65 4.01 -14.64
CA TYR A 357 11.45 2.79 -14.60
C TYR A 357 12.64 2.87 -15.56
N TYR A 358 12.44 3.40 -16.78
CA TYR A 358 13.53 3.63 -17.73
C TYR A 358 14.60 4.58 -17.18
N LYS A 359 14.19 5.67 -16.53
CA LYS A 359 15.13 6.61 -15.88
C LYS A 359 15.98 5.91 -14.83
N ILE A 360 15.39 5.06 -13.98
CA ILE A 360 16.12 4.28 -12.97
C ILE A 360 17.22 3.44 -13.63
N LEU A 361 16.90 2.73 -14.72
CA LEU A 361 17.87 1.91 -15.47
C LEU A 361 19.01 2.73 -16.10
N LYS A 362 18.79 4.02 -16.39
CA LYS A 362 19.80 4.90 -17.03
C LYS A 362 20.61 5.74 -16.03
N THR A 363 20.05 6.07 -14.86
CA THR A 363 20.72 6.94 -13.87
C THR A 363 21.94 6.33 -13.18
N GLU A 364 22.19 5.03 -13.33
CA GLU A 364 23.28 4.32 -12.66
C GLU A 364 24.65 4.44 -13.34
N GLU A 365 24.77 5.21 -14.43
CA GLU A 365 26.07 5.49 -15.06
C GLU A 365 27.01 6.38 -14.20
N GLY A 366 26.56 6.90 -13.04
CA GLY A 366 27.32 7.88 -12.24
C GLY A 366 27.67 7.54 -10.79
N THR A 367 27.06 6.52 -10.15
CA THR A 367 27.17 6.33 -8.69
C THR A 367 28.09 5.19 -8.23
N GLY A 368 28.72 4.46 -9.15
CA GLY A 368 29.71 3.41 -8.81
C GLY A 368 29.14 2.15 -8.14
N THR A 369 27.83 2.06 -7.96
CA THR A 369 27.10 0.84 -7.59
C THR A 369 26.78 0.05 -8.87
N ALA A 370 27.05 -1.26 -8.87
CA ALA A 370 26.84 -2.13 -10.04
C ALA A 370 25.41 -1.98 -10.57
N GLY A 371 25.27 -1.32 -11.72
CA GLY A 371 23.99 -0.89 -12.24
C GLY A 371 23.09 -2.04 -12.68
N ILE A 372 21.82 -1.96 -12.28
CA ILE A 372 20.67 -2.64 -12.85
C ILE A 372 20.54 -2.22 -14.32
N THR A 373 21.22 -2.97 -15.19
CA THR A 373 21.11 -2.81 -16.65
C THR A 373 19.95 -3.60 -17.26
N THR A 374 19.33 -4.44 -16.44
CA THR A 374 18.28 -5.39 -16.86
C THR A 374 16.95 -5.07 -16.20
N VAL A 375 15.89 -5.12 -16.98
CA VAL A 375 14.51 -4.93 -16.50
C VAL A 375 14.12 -6.10 -15.59
N ALA A 376 13.54 -5.80 -14.42
CA ALA A 376 13.11 -6.83 -13.48
C ALA A 376 11.88 -7.60 -14.00
N ALA A 377 11.89 -8.92 -13.77
CA ALA A 377 10.81 -9.80 -14.20
C ALA A 377 9.45 -9.44 -13.57
N CYS A 378 9.44 -9.05 -12.29
CA CYS A 378 8.22 -8.65 -11.57
C CYS A 378 7.58 -7.41 -12.18
N PHE A 379 8.41 -6.42 -12.55
CA PHE A 379 7.93 -5.22 -13.23
C PHE A 379 7.34 -5.55 -14.60
N THR A 380 8.01 -6.38 -15.41
CA THR A 380 7.45 -6.81 -16.70
C THR A 380 6.17 -7.62 -16.55
N GLU A 381 6.05 -8.46 -15.51
CA GLU A 381 4.82 -9.18 -15.21
C GLU A 381 3.67 -8.24 -14.84
N GLN A 382 3.94 -7.21 -14.04
CA GLN A 382 2.95 -6.20 -13.68
C GLN A 382 2.51 -5.40 -14.91
N LEU A 383 3.46 -4.90 -15.70
CA LEU A 383 3.17 -4.17 -16.94
C LEU A 383 2.29 -4.97 -17.91
N LEU A 384 2.57 -6.27 -18.08
CA LEU A 384 1.73 -7.16 -18.88
C LEU A 384 0.31 -7.21 -18.35
N LYS A 385 0.14 -7.47 -17.06
CA LYS A 385 -1.18 -7.53 -16.42
C LYS A 385 -1.96 -6.23 -16.57
N GLU A 386 -1.29 -5.10 -16.38
CA GLU A 386 -1.90 -3.78 -16.55
C GLU A 386 -2.37 -3.56 -17.99
N PHE A 387 -1.55 -3.89 -19.00
CA PHE A 387 -1.96 -3.77 -20.40
C PHE A 387 -3.12 -4.71 -20.76
N PHE A 388 -3.13 -5.95 -20.27
CA PHE A 388 -4.27 -6.85 -20.48
C PHE A 388 -5.56 -6.34 -19.80
N SER A 389 -5.45 -5.87 -18.55
CA SER A 389 -6.58 -5.27 -17.81
C SER A 389 -7.06 -4.01 -18.53
N HIS A 390 -6.17 -3.22 -19.10
CA HIS A 390 -6.52 -2.03 -19.87
C HIS A 390 -7.44 -2.37 -21.05
N ILE A 391 -7.03 -3.33 -21.89
CA ILE A 391 -7.84 -3.76 -23.04
C ILE A 391 -9.22 -4.28 -22.59
N GLU A 392 -9.25 -5.09 -21.53
CA GLU A 392 -10.50 -5.68 -21.03
C GLU A 392 -11.42 -4.66 -20.36
N ASP A 393 -10.87 -3.81 -19.49
CA ASP A 393 -11.64 -2.92 -18.62
C ASP A 393 -11.92 -1.58 -19.26
N TYR A 394 -11.12 -1.14 -20.22
CA TYR A 394 -11.22 0.17 -20.83
C TYR A 394 -11.54 0.07 -22.32
N ASP A 395 -10.73 -0.64 -23.10
CA ASP A 395 -10.85 -0.60 -24.57
C ASP A 395 -12.14 -1.25 -25.08
N SER A 396 -12.53 -2.36 -24.44
CA SER A 396 -13.79 -3.06 -24.74
C SER A 396 -15.04 -2.18 -24.58
N LYS A 397 -14.97 -1.09 -23.80
CA LYS A 397 -16.13 -0.23 -23.52
C LYS A 397 -16.53 0.65 -24.70
N TYR A 398 -15.61 0.99 -25.60
CA TYR A 398 -15.92 1.82 -26.76
C TYR A 398 -16.12 1.02 -28.04
N GLU A 399 -15.83 -0.28 -28.03
CA GLU A 399 -15.87 -1.16 -29.20
C GLU A 399 -17.17 -0.97 -30.01
N GLN A 400 -18.31 -1.18 -29.35
CA GLN A 400 -19.62 -1.10 -30.00
C GLN A 400 -19.92 0.31 -30.51
N ALA A 401 -19.59 1.34 -29.73
CA ALA A 401 -19.86 2.73 -30.09
C ALA A 401 -19.08 3.18 -31.33
N ILE A 402 -17.81 2.76 -31.45
CA ILE A 402 -17.00 3.06 -32.64
C ILE A 402 -17.51 2.27 -33.85
N LYS A 403 -17.84 0.98 -33.70
CA LYS A 403 -18.39 0.16 -34.79
C LYS A 403 -19.68 0.74 -35.36
N GLU A 404 -20.58 1.21 -34.50
CA GLU A 404 -21.82 1.89 -34.91
C GLU A 404 -21.51 3.19 -35.66
N ALA A 405 -20.63 4.04 -35.13
CA ALA A 405 -20.25 5.29 -35.77
C ALA A 405 -19.59 5.08 -37.16
N MET A 406 -18.75 4.06 -37.31
CA MET A 406 -18.13 3.70 -38.59
C MET A 406 -19.15 3.17 -39.61
N ALA A 407 -20.17 2.44 -39.16
CA ALA A 407 -21.23 1.95 -40.03
C ALA A 407 -22.09 3.09 -40.59
N ASP A 408 -22.39 4.08 -39.75
CA ASP A 408 -23.15 5.28 -40.14
C ASP A 408 -22.39 6.14 -41.16
N GLU A 409 -21.08 6.33 -40.98
CA GLU A 409 -20.23 7.08 -41.93
C GLU A 409 -20.24 6.43 -43.32
N LYS A 410 -20.23 5.09 -43.39
CA LYS A 410 -20.32 4.33 -44.64
C LYS A 410 -21.67 4.51 -45.33
N TYR A 411 -22.76 4.59 -44.55
CA TYR A 411 -24.12 4.78 -45.10
C TYR A 411 -24.27 6.18 -45.72
N CYS A 412 -23.84 7.23 -45.01
CA CYS A 412 -23.92 8.61 -45.51
C CYS A 412 -23.13 8.85 -46.80
N CYS A 413 -21.97 8.18 -46.98
CA CYS A 413 -21.18 8.31 -48.20
C CYS A 413 -21.85 7.67 -49.43
N THR A 414 -22.65 6.61 -49.23
CA THR A 414 -23.32 5.91 -50.34
C THR A 414 -24.53 6.66 -50.88
N GLU A 415 -25.30 7.37 -50.03
CA GLU A 415 -26.45 8.16 -50.48
C GLU A 415 -26.05 9.46 -51.18
N ALA A 416 -24.92 10.06 -50.82
CA ALA A 416 -24.41 11.27 -51.49
C ALA A 416 -23.87 11.00 -52.91
N SER A 417 -23.70 9.72 -53.28
CA SER A 417 -23.14 9.28 -54.56
C SER A 417 -24.20 8.76 -55.55
N ALA A 418 -25.46 8.67 -55.13
CA ALA A 418 -26.62 8.27 -55.93
C ALA A 418 -27.47 9.49 -56.30
#